data_AF-A0A6A4GI64-F1
#
_entry.id   AF-A0A6A4GI64-F1
#
_cell.length_a   1.000
_cell.length_b   1.000
_cell.length_c   1.000
_cell.angle_alpha   90.00
_cell.angle_beta   90.00
_cell.angle_gamma   90.00
#
_symmetry.space_group_name_H-M   'P 1'
#
loop_
_entity.id
_entity.type
_entity.pdbx_description
1 polymer ?
#
loop_
_entity_poly.entity_id
_entity_poly.type
_entity_poly.pdbx_seq_one_letter_code
_entity_poly.pdbx_strand_id
1 'polypeptide(L)' 'MGGAKCHRIILHANIQGITKPAIRRLARRGGVKRISGLIYKETRGVLKIFVMRDSVTLSTLIGTKTVTALDVVYALKR' A
#
# COMPACT_ATOMS: atom_id res chain seq x y z
N MET A 1 25.66 -12.88 -23.92
CA MET A 1 25.27 -12.86 -22.49
C MET A 1 23.75 -12.83 -22.42
N GLY A 2 23.10 -13.99 -22.31
CA GLY A 2 21.64 -14.08 -22.21
C GLY A 2 21.20 -13.81 -20.78
N GLY A 3 20.72 -12.60 -20.51
CA GLY A 3 20.17 -12.24 -19.20
C GLY A 3 18.95 -13.11 -18.89
N ALA A 4 18.89 -13.65 -17.67
CA ALA A 4 17.75 -14.42 -17.20
C ALA A 4 16.47 -13.58 -17.33
N LYS A 5 15.51 -14.04 -18.14
CA LYS A 5 14.19 -13.41 -18.21
C LYS A 5 13.51 -13.60 -16.88
N CYS A 6 13.29 -12.51 -16.15
CA CYS A 6 12.44 -12.52 -14.96
C CYS A 6 11.03 -12.94 -15.35
N HIS A 7 10.63 -14.15 -14.97
CA HIS A 7 9.25 -14.56 -15.08
C HIS A 7 8.42 -13.71 -14.12
N ARG A 8 7.49 -12.91 -14.64
CA ARG A 8 6.62 -12.07 -13.83
C ARG A 8 5.60 -12.96 -13.12
N ILE A 9 5.81 -13.23 -11.83
CA ILE A 9 4.77 -13.88 -11.00
C ILE A 9 3.56 -12.94 -11.00
N ILE A 10 2.42 -13.45 -11.46
CA ILE A 10 1.15 -12.72 -11.40
C ILE A 10 0.71 -12.68 -9.94
N LEU A 11 0.93 -11.53 -9.31
CA LEU A 11 0.52 -11.29 -7.94
C LEU A 11 -1.00 -11.03 -7.90
N HIS A 12 -1.76 -11.95 -7.30
CA HIS A 12 -3.21 -11.83 -7.13
C HIS A 12 -3.58 -11.72 -5.64
N ALA A 13 -4.56 -10.86 -5.31
CA ALA A 13 -5.16 -10.73 -3.98
C ALA A 13 -4.23 -10.38 -2.79
N ASN A 14 -3.03 -9.84 -3.02
CA ASN A 14 -2.08 -9.41 -1.97
C ASN A 14 -2.67 -8.48 -0.91
N ILE A 15 -3.74 -7.76 -1.23
CA ILE A 15 -4.43 -6.88 -0.30
C ILE A 15 -4.99 -7.63 0.93
N GLN A 16 -5.29 -8.92 0.79
CA GLN A 16 -5.70 -9.78 1.90
C GLN A 16 -4.55 -10.11 2.86
N GLY A 17 -3.30 -9.96 2.41
CA GLY A 17 -2.10 -10.03 3.25
C GLY A 17 -2.07 -8.96 4.35
N ILE A 18 -2.86 -7.89 4.21
CA ILE A 18 -3.15 -6.96 5.30
C ILE A 18 -4.20 -7.62 6.20
N THR A 19 -3.74 -8.35 7.20
CA THR A 19 -4.58 -9.21 8.04
C THR A 19 -5.44 -8.40 9.03
N LYS A 20 -6.58 -8.97 9.45
CA LYS A 20 -7.46 -8.38 10.49
C LYS A 20 -6.69 -7.99 11.78
N PRO A 21 -5.76 -8.80 12.34
CA PRO A 21 -4.99 -8.39 13.50
C PRO A 21 -4.06 -7.21 13.23
N ALA A 22 -3.48 -7.07 12.02
CA ALA A 22 -2.66 -5.91 11.68
C ALA A 22 -3.48 -4.60 11.72
N ILE A 23 -4.67 -4.62 11.11
CA ILE A 23 -5.61 -3.48 11.14
C ILE A 23 -6.05 -3.18 12.58
N ARG A 24 -6.31 -4.22 13.39
CA ARG A 24 -6.65 -4.05 14.81
C ARG A 24 -5.51 -3.39 15.59
N ARG A 25 -4.25 -3.78 15.37
CA ARG A 25 -3.08 -3.15 16.02
C ARG A 25 -2.95 -1.67 15.65
N LEU A 26 -3.13 -1.32 14.37
CA LEU A 26 -3.12 0.07 13.90
C LEU A 26 -4.22 0.90 14.56
N ALA A 27 -5.47 0.40 14.52
CA ALA A 27 -6.61 1.07 15.13
C ALA A 27 -6.42 1.25 16.64
N ARG A 28 -5.87 0.24 17.34
CA ARG A 28 -5.58 0.33 18.78
C ARG A 28 -4.49 1.35 19.09
N ARG A 29 -3.44 1.42 18.28
CA ARG A 29 -2.41 2.48 18.40
C ARG A 29 -3.02 3.87 18.20
N GLY A 30 -4.01 4.00 17.32
CA GLY A 30 -4.79 5.22 17.12
C GLY A 30 -5.89 5.48 18.15
N GLY A 31 -5.96 4.73 19.27
CA GLY A 31 -6.95 4.95 20.34
C GLY A 31 -8.37 4.40 20.06
N VAL A 32 -8.56 3.60 19.02
CA VAL A 32 -9.88 3.10 18.63
C VAL A 32 -10.35 1.97 19.56
N LYS A 33 -11.38 2.24 20.36
CA LYS A 33 -11.94 1.31 21.36
C LYS A 33 -12.73 0.15 20.73
N ARG A 34 -13.70 0.44 19.84
CA ARG A 34 -14.52 -0.57 19.13
C ARG A 34 -14.33 -0.45 17.63
N ILE A 35 -14.32 -1.58 16.91
CA ILE A 35 -14.11 -1.63 15.46
C ILE A 35 -15.22 -2.48 14.84
N SER A 36 -15.94 -1.91 13.87
CA SER A 36 -16.99 -2.62 13.12
C SER A 36 -16.39 -3.61 12.10
N GLY A 37 -17.14 -4.65 11.73
CA GLY A 37 -16.72 -5.68 10.78
C GLY A 37 -16.46 -5.16 9.36
N LEU A 38 -17.15 -4.09 8.95
CA LEU A 38 -17.01 -3.50 7.61
C LEU A 38 -15.68 -2.75 7.43
N ILE A 39 -15.13 -2.24 8.54
CA ILE A 39 -13.89 -1.45 8.56
C ILE A 39 -12.71 -2.23 7.98
N TYR A 40 -12.61 -3.55 8.20
CA TYR A 40 -11.48 -4.31 7.67
C TYR A 40 -11.39 -4.30 6.14
N LYS A 41 -12.52 -4.22 5.43
CA LYS A 41 -12.54 -4.14 3.96
C LYS A 41 -12.27 -2.70 3.51
N GLU A 42 -12.89 -1.72 4.17
CA GLU A 42 -12.68 -0.30 3.84
C GLU A 42 -11.23 0.14 4.08
N THR A 43 -10.62 -0.22 5.22
CA THR A 43 -9.23 0.14 5.52
C THR A 43 -8.27 -0.40 4.47
N ARG A 44 -8.54 -1.59 3.92
CA ARG A 44 -7.77 -2.14 2.81
C ARG A 44 -7.93 -1.33 1.52
N GLY A 45 -9.15 -0.89 1.23
CA GLY A 45 -9.43 0.00 0.08
C GLY A 45 -8.71 1.33 0.20
N VAL A 46 -8.82 1.98 1.36
CA VAL A 46 -8.15 3.26 1.65
C VAL A 46 -6.64 3.11 1.57
N LEU A 47 -6.06 2.08 2.19
CA LEU A 47 -4.61 1.88 2.19
C LEU A 47 -4.04 1.61 0.80
N LYS A 48 -4.80 0.92 -0.06
CA LYS A 48 -4.43 0.72 -1.46
C LYS A 48 -4.41 2.04 -2.22
N ILE A 49 -5.39 2.91 -2.01
CA ILE A 49 -5.49 4.19 -2.71
C ILE A 49 -4.41 5.14 -2.17
N PHE A 50 -4.33 5.32 -0.86
CA PHE A 50 -3.48 6.32 -0.22
C PHE A 50 -1.99 6.13 -0.50
N VAL A 51 -1.46 4.92 -0.32
CA VAL A 51 0.00 4.72 -0.45
C VAL A 51 0.41 4.52 -1.92
N MET A 52 -0.33 3.72 -2.67
CA MET A 52 0.09 3.37 -4.03
C MET A 52 -0.24 4.46 -5.03
N ARG A 53 -1.41 5.13 -4.94
CA ARG A 53 -1.78 6.16 -5.91
C ARG A 53 -0.88 7.37 -5.79
N ASP A 54 -0.65 7.85 -4.57
CA ASP A 54 0.09 9.09 -4.37
C ASP A 54 1.59 8.89 -4.67
N SER A 55 2.18 7.77 -4.26
CA SER A 55 3.58 7.45 -4.59
C SER A 55 3.79 7.24 -6.10
N VAL A 56 2.85 6.58 -6.79
CA VAL A 56 2.93 6.38 -8.26
C VAL A 56 2.68 7.69 -9.00
N THR A 57 1.82 8.57 -8.49
CA THR A 57 1.58 9.89 -9.08
C THR A 57 2.84 10.75 -9.00
N LEU A 58 3.55 10.70 -7.87
CA LEU A 58 4.82 11.41 -7.68
C LEU A 58 5.91 10.88 -8.61
N SER A 59 6.10 9.56 -8.72
CA SER A 59 7.09 9.00 -9.65
C SER A 59 6.75 9.32 -11.12
N THR A 60 5.47 9.34 -11.45
CA THR A 60 4.99 9.69 -12.81
C THR A 60 5.26 11.17 -13.14
N LEU A 61 5.09 12.08 -12.18
CA LEU A 61 5.40 13.50 -12.34
C LEU A 61 6.91 13.72 -12.59
N ILE A 62 7.76 12.96 -11.90
CA ILE A 62 9.22 13.02 -12.02
C ILE A 62 9.72 12.27 -13.28
N GLY A 63 8.84 11.49 -13.94
CA GLY A 63 9.16 10.75 -15.16
C GLY A 63 9.93 9.44 -14.94
N THR A 64 9.95 8.93 -13.70
CA THR A 64 10.63 7.67 -13.36
C THR A 64 9.68 6.48 -13.47
N LYS A 65 10.21 5.32 -13.88
CA LYS A 65 9.46 4.05 -13.91
C LYS A 65 9.51 3.28 -12.59
N THR A 66 10.29 3.77 -11.63
CA THR A 66 10.58 3.10 -10.35
C THR A 66 10.14 4.00 -9.21
N VAL A 67 9.24 3.51 -8.38
CA VAL A 67 8.85 4.19 -7.14
C VAL A 67 9.99 4.06 -6.14
N THR A 68 10.52 5.19 -5.69
CA THR A 68 11.58 5.28 -4.71
C THR A 68 11.02 5.49 -3.30
N ALA A 69 11.86 5.25 -2.28
CA ALA A 69 11.46 5.50 -0.89
C ALA A 69 11.08 6.98 -0.65
N LEU A 70 11.68 7.91 -1.39
CA LEU A 70 11.35 9.34 -1.33
C LEU A 70 9.94 9.62 -1.84
N ASP A 71 9.52 8.98 -2.93
CA ASP A 71 8.16 9.14 -3.48
C ASP A 71 7.11 8.72 -2.44
N VAL A 72 7.39 7.66 -1.68
CA VAL A 72 6.52 7.21 -0.57
C VAL A 72 6.53 8.21 0.58
N VAL A 73 7.69 8.72 0.98
CA VAL A 73 7.78 9.73 2.06
C VAL A 73 7.05 11.02 1.67
N TYR A 74 7.19 11.48 0.42
CA TYR A 74 6.49 12.65 -0.09
C TYR A 74 4.98 12.43 -0.17
N ALA A 75 4.52 11.25 -0.59
CA ALA A 75 3.11 10.89 -0.56
C ALA A 75 2.53 10.94 0.87
N LEU A 76 3.32 10.53 1.87
CA LEU A 76 2.91 10.51 3.28
C LEU A 76 3.02 11.87 4.00
N LYS A 77 3.75 12.84 3.43
CA LYS A 77 3.99 14.15 4.05
C LYS A 77 2.93 15.20 3.67
N ARG A 78 1.97 14.83 2.84
CA ARG A 78 0.86 15.70 2.44
C ARG A 78 -0.15 15.93 3.56
#